data_AF-A0A645I7N7-F1
#
_entry.id   AF-A0A645I7N7-F1
#
_cell.length_a   1.000
_cell.length_b   1.000
_cell.length_c   1.000
_cell.angle_alpha   90.00
_cell.angle_beta   90.00
_cell.angle_gamma   90.00
#
_symmetry.space_group_name_H-M   'P 1'
#
loop_
_entity.id
_entity.type
_entity.pdbx_description
1 polymer ?
#
loop_
_entity_poly.entity_id
_entity_poly.type
_entity_poly.pdbx_seq_one_letter_code
_entity_poly.pdbx_strand_id
1 'polypeptide(L)'
;MTITWAQTGGIYLRQDKEINCISSVNDIRDTQELEMIFNQVDVVQDKLIVSEFVENSDSIFKSLLPSQAKGFMCIPIYTDNLQLNDRRLTRNNIIGYVYLESKMVLNSFTEESYVEIGKFINLLSAFIDNYNLSLKYSIDKLTQAYNRQY
;
A
#
# COMPACT_ATOMS: atom_id res chain seq x y z
N MET A 1 -1.25 -13.82 -19.02
CA MET A 1 0.01 -13.64 -18.28
C MET A 1 -0.37 -13.18 -16.89
N THR A 2 0.05 -13.89 -15.86
CA THR A 2 -0.25 -13.56 -14.46
C THR A 2 0.87 -12.67 -13.93
N ILE A 3 0.55 -11.50 -13.36
CA ILE A 3 1.56 -10.53 -12.89
C ILE A 3 2.23 -11.03 -11.60
N THR A 4 1.44 -11.43 -10.60
CA THR A 4 1.92 -12.09 -9.37
C THR A 4 0.99 -13.24 -8.99
N TRP A 5 1.48 -14.17 -8.16
CA TRP A 5 0.69 -15.24 -7.54
C TRP A 5 0.37 -14.88 -6.08
N ALA A 6 0.01 -13.62 -5.85
CA ALA A 6 -0.50 -13.16 -4.56
C ALA A 6 -1.82 -13.89 -4.25
N GLN A 7 -1.93 -14.39 -3.02
CA GLN A 7 -3.14 -15.08 -2.54
C GLN A 7 -3.98 -14.16 -1.66
N THR A 8 -3.35 -13.23 -0.94
CA THR A 8 -4.04 -12.22 -0.15
C THR A 8 -3.46 -10.86 -0.54
N GLY A 9 -4.28 -9.83 -0.48
CA GLY A 9 -3.81 -8.47 -0.70
C GLY A 9 -4.79 -7.45 -0.16
N GLY A 10 -4.32 -6.22 0.01
CA GLY A 10 -5.14 -5.13 0.49
C GLY A 10 -4.58 -3.77 0.15
N ILE A 11 -5.48 -2.79 0.15
CA ILE A 11 -5.15 -1.37 0.03
C ILE A 11 -5.37 -0.74 1.40
N TYR A 12 -4.32 -0.10 1.90
CA TYR A 12 -4.27 0.48 3.24
C TYR A 12 -4.01 1.98 3.12
N LEU A 13 -4.90 2.82 3.64
CA LEU A 13 -4.75 4.27 3.56
C LEU A 13 -4.37 4.86 4.90
N ARG A 14 -3.50 5.86 4.87
CA ARG A 14 -3.17 6.67 6.03
C ARG A 14 -4.21 7.78 6.17
N GLN A 15 -4.98 7.74 7.26
CA GLN A 15 -5.97 8.75 7.63
C GLN A 15 -5.57 9.32 8.99
N ASP A 16 -5.26 10.62 9.02
CA ASP A 16 -4.66 11.32 10.16
C ASP A 16 -3.32 10.72 10.62
N LYS A 17 -3.36 9.70 11.48
CA LYS A 17 -2.19 8.96 11.99
C LYS A 17 -2.38 7.44 11.98
N GLU A 18 -3.56 6.97 11.60
CA GLU A 18 -3.89 5.56 11.57
C GLU A 18 -3.87 5.04 10.14
N ILE A 19 -3.49 3.78 9.98
CA ILE A 19 -3.51 3.09 8.70
C ILE A 19 -4.73 2.16 8.73
N ASN A 20 -5.67 2.39 7.80
CA ASN A 20 -6.91 1.64 7.71
C ASN A 20 -6.98 0.86 6.40
N CYS A 21 -7.42 -0.40 6.46
CA CYS A 21 -7.71 -1.19 5.27
C CYS A 21 -8.99 -0.68 4.60
N ILE A 22 -8.92 -0.26 3.34
CA ILE A 22 -10.09 0.19 2.57
C ILE A 22 -10.65 -0.88 1.63
N SER A 23 -9.84 -1.87 1.29
CA SER A 23 -10.22 -2.98 0.41
C SER A 23 -9.23 -4.12 0.58
N SER A 24 -9.71 -5.36 0.51
CA SER A 24 -8.91 -6.56 0.64
C SER A 24 -9.43 -7.70 -0.23
N VAL A 25 -8.56 -8.68 -0.49
CA VAL A 25 -8.86 -9.92 -1.19
C VAL A 25 -8.44 -11.09 -0.32
N ASN A 26 -9.35 -12.06 -0.17
CA ASN A 26 -9.24 -13.32 0.57
C ASN A 26 -9.05 -13.22 2.10
N ASP A 27 -8.47 -12.14 2.63
CA ASP A 27 -8.44 -11.86 4.07
C ASP A 27 -8.13 -10.38 4.35
N ILE A 28 -8.65 -9.85 5.46
CA ILE A 28 -8.20 -8.55 5.99
C ILE A 28 -7.03 -8.86 6.93
N ARG A 29 -5.81 -8.51 6.50
CA ARG A 29 -4.67 -8.54 7.40
C ARG A 29 -4.78 -7.42 8.42
N ASP A 30 -4.57 -7.77 9.69
CA ASP A 30 -4.50 -6.81 10.79
C ASP A 30 -3.40 -5.79 10.51
N THR A 31 -3.72 -4.51 10.65
CA THR A 31 -2.80 -3.42 10.42
C THR A 31 -1.63 -3.45 11.41
N GLN A 32 -1.83 -4.01 12.61
CA GLN A 32 -0.75 -4.22 13.59
C GLN A 32 0.28 -5.25 13.10
N GLU A 33 -0.16 -6.32 12.41
CA GLU A 33 0.76 -7.30 11.82
C GLU A 33 1.62 -6.69 10.71
N LEU A 34 1.09 -5.69 10.00
CA LEU A 34 1.75 -5.05 8.86
C LEU A 34 2.50 -3.77 9.24
N GLU A 35 2.36 -3.27 10.47
CA GLU A 35 2.91 -1.98 10.90
C GLU A 35 4.42 -1.89 10.68
N MET A 36 5.16 -2.95 11.02
CA MET A 36 6.61 -2.99 10.79
C MET A 36 6.96 -2.91 9.30
N ILE A 37 6.17 -3.52 8.42
CA ILE A 37 6.38 -3.45 6.97
C ILE A 37 6.12 -2.02 6.47
N PHE A 38 5.01 -1.40 6.87
CA PHE A 38 4.68 -0.03 6.50
C PHE A 38 5.73 0.97 6.99
N ASN A 39 6.20 0.82 8.23
CA ASN A 39 7.26 1.66 8.78
C ASN A 39 8.57 1.52 7.99
N GLN A 40 8.90 0.33 7.52
CA GLN A 40 10.10 0.13 6.70
C GLN A 40 9.94 0.75 5.32
N VAL A 41 8.77 0.61 4.67
CA VAL A 41 8.44 1.33 3.43
C VAL A 41 8.54 2.84 3.63
N ASP A 42 8.08 3.37 4.77
CA ASP A 42 8.22 4.80 5.11
C ASP A 42 9.67 5.22 5.26
N VAL A 43 10.55 4.38 5.82
CA VAL A 43 11.97 4.70 5.95
C VAL A 43 12.67 4.67 4.59
N VAL A 44 12.41 3.64 3.78
CA VAL A 44 13.09 3.49 2.48
C VAL A 44 12.51 4.40 1.39
N GLN A 45 11.26 4.84 1.55
CA GLN A 45 10.50 5.58 0.53
C GLN A 45 10.49 4.88 -0.84
N ASP A 46 10.43 3.55 -0.82
CA ASP A 46 10.35 2.69 -2.00
C ASP A 46 9.60 1.39 -1.66
N LYS A 47 9.24 0.60 -2.65
CA LYS A 47 8.61 -0.70 -2.45
C LYS A 47 9.53 -1.67 -1.68
N LEU A 48 8.92 -2.54 -0.88
CA LEU A 48 9.57 -3.71 -0.29
C LEU A 48 9.12 -4.96 -1.01
N ILE A 49 10.07 -5.75 -1.49
CA ILE A 49 9.85 -7.04 -2.14
C ILE A 49 10.63 -8.08 -1.36
N VAL A 50 9.92 -9.00 -0.72
CA VAL A 50 10.54 -10.07 0.05
C VAL A 50 9.97 -11.40 -0.42
N SER A 51 10.87 -12.33 -0.72
CA SER A 51 10.51 -13.70 -1.06
C SER A 51 11.51 -14.63 -0.40
N GLU A 52 11.01 -15.66 0.30
CA GLU A 52 11.81 -16.57 1.11
C GLU A 52 12.98 -17.19 0.32
N PHE A 53 12.74 -17.49 -0.96
CA PHE A 53 13.65 -18.21 -1.86
C PHE A 53 14.47 -17.32 -2.80
N VAL A 54 14.28 -16.01 -2.76
CA VAL A 54 15.11 -15.08 -3.56
C VAL A 54 16.34 -14.72 -2.74
N GLU A 55 17.52 -15.21 -3.15
CA GLU A 55 18.79 -15.00 -2.43
C GLU A 55 19.18 -13.51 -2.34
N ASN A 56 18.69 -12.69 -3.27
CA ASN A 56 18.96 -11.25 -3.33
C ASN A 56 18.00 -10.38 -2.50
N SER A 57 17.03 -10.94 -1.78
CA SER A 57 16.25 -10.13 -0.83
C SER A 57 17.13 -9.84 0.38
N ASP A 58 17.36 -8.57 0.71
CA ASP A 58 18.13 -8.15 1.89
C ASP A 58 17.68 -8.98 3.11
N SER A 59 18.59 -9.77 3.66
CA SER A 59 18.32 -10.74 4.73
C SER A 59 17.63 -10.13 5.95
N ILE A 60 17.79 -8.82 6.13
CA ILE A 60 17.17 -7.99 7.16
C ILE A 60 15.64 -8.01 7.04
N PHE A 61 15.09 -7.94 5.82
CA PHE A 61 13.64 -7.88 5.60
C PHE A 61 12.95 -9.24 5.62
N LYS A 62 13.69 -10.36 5.58
CA LYS A 62 13.09 -11.70 5.77
C LYS A 62 12.44 -11.85 7.14
N SER A 63 12.94 -11.13 8.15
CA SER A 63 12.33 -11.07 9.49
C SER A 63 10.94 -10.44 9.50
N LEU A 64 10.58 -9.68 8.46
CA LEU A 64 9.28 -9.03 8.31
C LEU A 64 8.23 -9.92 7.62
N LEU A 65 8.59 -11.14 7.20
CA LEU A 65 7.64 -12.06 6.61
C LEU A 65 6.52 -12.37 7.61
N PRO A 66 5.25 -12.08 7.30
CA PRO A 66 4.16 -12.46 8.18
C PRO A 66 4.08 -13.97 8.34
N SER A 67 3.46 -14.40 9.44
CA SER A 67 3.32 -15.82 9.74
C SER A 67 2.74 -16.59 8.55
N GLN A 68 3.43 -17.65 8.14
CA GLN A 68 3.10 -18.55 7.02
C GLN A 68 3.27 -17.95 5.61
N ALA A 69 3.61 -16.67 5.47
CA ALA A 69 3.89 -16.08 4.16
C ALA A 69 5.27 -16.54 3.66
N LYS A 70 5.34 -16.91 2.39
CA LYS A 70 6.59 -17.22 1.69
C LYS A 70 7.11 -16.05 0.86
N GLY A 71 6.32 -14.98 0.77
CA GLY A 71 6.72 -13.72 0.20
C GLY A 71 5.65 -12.65 0.42
N PHE A 72 6.08 -11.40 0.36
CA PHE A 72 5.20 -10.25 0.27
C PHE A 72 5.79 -9.17 -0.64
N MET A 73 4.91 -8.31 -1.12
CA MET A 73 5.25 -7.08 -1.81
C MET A 73 4.43 -5.95 -1.19
N CYS A 74 5.10 -4.92 -0.70
CA CYS A 74 4.45 -3.73 -0.15
C CYS A 74 4.89 -2.51 -0.96
N ILE A 75 3.92 -1.84 -1.59
CA ILE A 75 4.16 -0.74 -2.52
C ILE A 75 3.55 0.53 -1.93
N PRO A 76 4.33 1.62 -1.73
CA PRO A 76 3.78 2.88 -1.29
C PRO A 76 2.90 3.50 -2.39
N ILE A 77 1.79 4.11 -1.96
CA ILE A 77 0.92 4.93 -2.80
C ILE A 77 1.25 6.39 -2.48
N TYR A 78 1.69 7.13 -3.49
CA TYR A 78 2.00 8.54 -3.35
C TYR A 78 0.82 9.41 -3.79
N THR A 79 0.63 10.55 -3.13
CA THR A 79 -0.22 11.62 -3.68
C THR A 79 0.54 12.38 -4.77
N ASP A 80 -0.11 12.57 -5.91
CA ASP A 80 0.32 13.49 -6.96
C ASP A 80 0.08 14.95 -6.53
N ASN A 81 0.69 15.38 -5.43
CA ASN A 81 0.78 16.81 -5.13
C ASN A 81 1.78 17.44 -6.10
N LEU A 82 1.29 17.76 -7.30
CA LEU A 82 1.90 18.60 -8.33
C LEU A 82 2.10 20.05 -7.84
N GLN A 83 2.65 20.25 -6.64
CA GLN A 83 3.25 21.54 -6.30
C GLN A 83 4.62 21.61 -6.98
N LEU A 84 4.55 21.88 -8.28
CA LEU A 84 5.60 22.49 -9.07
C LEU A 84 6.13 23.70 -8.30
N ASN A 85 7.24 23.55 -7.55
CA ASN A 85 8.31 24.56 -7.42
C ASN A 85 9.31 24.35 -6.28
N ASP A 86 9.23 23.29 -5.46
CA ASP A 86 10.26 23.12 -4.43
C ASP A 86 10.85 21.70 -4.38
N ARG A 87 12.03 21.56 -4.98
CA ARG A 87 12.81 20.30 -5.08
C ARG A 87 13.33 19.79 -3.72
N ARG A 88 12.87 20.36 -2.61
CA ARG A 88 13.30 20.03 -1.23
C ARG A 88 12.22 19.36 -0.38
N LEU A 89 10.99 19.17 -0.86
CA LEU A 89 9.86 18.61 -0.08
C LEU A 89 9.40 17.20 -0.48
N THR A 90 10.05 16.53 -1.44
CA THR A 90 9.51 15.33 -2.10
C THR A 90 9.79 13.98 -1.40
N ARG A 91 9.83 13.93 -0.05
CA ARG A 91 10.11 12.67 0.70
C ARG A 91 9.02 12.22 1.69
N ASN A 92 7.84 12.83 1.71
CA ASN A 92 6.84 12.57 2.76
C ASN A 92 5.37 12.41 2.27
N ASN A 93 5.15 11.96 1.03
CA ASN A 93 3.82 11.97 0.42
C ASN A 93 3.16 10.57 0.30
N ILE A 94 3.59 9.59 1.10
CA ILE A 94 2.93 8.28 1.14
C ILE A 94 1.56 8.45 1.81
N ILE A 95 0.49 8.26 1.04
CA ILE A 95 -0.91 8.33 1.49
C ILE A 95 -1.48 6.94 1.81
N GLY A 96 -0.75 5.89 1.49
CA GLY A 96 -1.18 4.52 1.72
C GLY A 96 -0.23 3.49 1.13
N TYR A 97 -0.67 2.24 1.12
CA TYR A 97 0.10 1.09 0.69
C TYR A 97 -0.79 0.10 -0.07
N VAL A 98 -0.23 -0.51 -1.11
CA VAL A 98 -0.72 -1.77 -1.64
C VAL A 98 0.11 -2.87 -1.02
N TYR A 99 -0.55 -3.77 -0.29
CA TYR A 99 0.08 -4.94 0.31
C TYR A 99 -0.38 -6.21 -0.42
N LEU A 100 0.57 -7.06 -0.78
CA LEU A 100 0.34 -8.35 -1.42
C LEU A 100 1.15 -9.42 -0.70
N GLU A 101 0.58 -10.60 -0.48
CA GLU A 101 1.28 -11.73 0.12
C GLU A 101 0.93 -13.04 -0.56
N SER A 102 1.80 -14.04 -0.37
CA SER A 102 1.58 -15.38 -0.86
C SER A 102 2.19 -16.41 0.08
N LYS A 103 1.49 -17.53 0.26
CA LYS A 103 2.02 -18.73 0.92
C LYS A 103 2.76 -19.64 -0.06
N MET A 104 2.82 -19.27 -1.35
CA MET A 104 3.52 -19.99 -2.39
C MET A 104 4.97 -19.51 -2.52
N VAL A 105 5.89 -20.45 -2.77
CA VAL A 105 7.30 -20.15 -3.10
C VAL A 105 7.37 -19.42 -4.43
N LEU A 106 6.61 -19.92 -5.41
CA LEU A 106 6.45 -19.33 -6.74
C LEU A 106 5.41 -18.21 -6.66
N ASN A 107 5.74 -17.14 -5.96
CA ASN A 107 4.85 -15.99 -5.76
C ASN A 107 4.99 -14.91 -6.85
N SER A 108 6.08 -14.97 -7.64
CA SER A 108 6.44 -13.94 -8.62
C SER A 108 6.52 -12.54 -8.00
N PHE A 109 6.99 -12.41 -6.76
CA PHE A 109 7.34 -11.11 -6.20
C PHE A 109 8.75 -10.74 -6.65
N THR A 110 8.82 -10.02 -7.77
CA THR A 110 10.06 -9.58 -8.43
C THR A 110 9.94 -8.11 -8.87
N GLU A 111 11.06 -7.50 -9.22
CA GLU A 111 11.08 -6.14 -9.79
C GLU A 111 10.26 -6.03 -11.08
N GLU A 112 10.29 -7.03 -11.96
CA GLU A 112 9.47 -7.06 -13.19
C GLU A 112 7.97 -6.98 -12.86
N SER A 113 7.54 -7.74 -11.87
CA SER A 113 6.15 -7.79 -11.43
C SER A 113 5.73 -6.47 -10.78
N TYR A 114 6.65 -5.85 -10.03
CA TYR A 114 6.46 -4.49 -9.50
C TYR A 114 6.29 -3.45 -10.61
N VAL A 115 7.11 -3.49 -11.68
CA VAL A 115 6.97 -2.56 -12.82
C VAL A 115 5.60 -2.66 -13.45
N GLU A 116 5.07 -3.88 -13.62
CA GLU A 116 3.71 -4.08 -14.14
C GLU A 116 2.63 -3.55 -13.18
N ILE A 117 2.75 -3.81 -11.87
CA ILE A 117 1.81 -3.27 -10.86
C ILE A 117 1.88 -1.74 -10.78
N GLY A 118 3.09 -1.17 -10.89
CA GLY A 118 3.36 0.25 -10.82
C GLY A 118 2.57 1.08 -11.84
N LYS A 119 2.26 0.50 -13.01
CA LYS A 119 1.40 1.12 -14.03
C LYS A 119 -0.01 1.41 -13.52
N PHE A 120 -0.47 0.69 -12.51
CA PHE A 120 -1.80 0.86 -11.90
C PHE A 120 -1.79 1.71 -10.63
N ILE A 121 -0.63 1.93 -10.00
CA ILE A 121 -0.53 2.68 -8.74
C ILE A 121 -0.96 4.14 -8.90
N ASN A 122 -0.59 4.80 -10.01
CA ASN A 122 -1.03 6.17 -10.28
C ASN A 122 -2.55 6.27 -10.46
N LEU A 123 -3.15 5.27 -11.13
CA LEU A 123 -4.60 5.19 -11.28
C LEU A 123 -5.28 4.95 -9.92
N LEU A 124 -4.69 4.11 -9.07
CA LEU A 124 -5.16 3.89 -7.71
C LEU A 124 -5.11 5.18 -6.87
N SER A 125 -4.03 5.95 -6.99
CA SER A 125 -3.90 7.26 -6.33
C SER A 125 -5.04 8.21 -6.71
N ALA A 126 -5.36 8.32 -7.99
CA ALA A 126 -6.50 9.13 -8.46
C ALA A 126 -7.85 8.63 -7.92
N PHE A 127 -8.05 7.32 -7.80
CA PHE A 127 -9.26 6.76 -7.18
C PHE A 127 -9.34 7.08 -5.69
N ILE A 128 -8.22 7.05 -4.98
CA ILE A 128 -8.14 7.40 -3.56
C ILE A 128 -8.44 8.88 -3.35
N ASP A 129 -7.92 9.76 -4.20
CA ASP A 129 -8.22 11.19 -4.15
C ASP A 129 -9.74 11.44 -4.34
N ASN A 130 -10.35 10.77 -5.32
CA ASN A 130 -11.79 10.83 -5.53
C ASN A 130 -12.57 10.31 -4.31
N TYR A 131 -12.18 9.18 -3.73
CA TYR A 131 -12.78 8.63 -2.52
C TYR A 131 -12.70 9.61 -1.35
N ASN A 132 -11.53 10.21 -1.12
CA ASN A 132 -11.30 11.19 -0.07
C ASN A 132 -12.12 12.48 -0.29
N LEU A 133 -12.31 12.92 -1.54
CA LEU A 133 -13.18 14.04 -1.87
C LEU A 133 -14.64 13.71 -1.51
N SER A 134 -15.14 12.55 -1.93
CA SER A 134 -16.51 12.11 -1.59
C SER A 134 -16.74 12.09 -0.08
N LEU A 135 -15.83 11.51 0.70
CA LEU A 135 -15.90 11.52 2.17
C LEU A 135 -15.99 12.93 2.75
N LYS A 136 -15.18 13.87 2.24
CA LYS A 136 -15.18 15.26 2.70
C LYS A 136 -16.49 15.99 2.40
N TYR A 137 -17.16 15.67 1.30
CA TYR A 137 -18.44 16.29 0.93
C TYR A 137 -19.66 15.62 1.61
N SER A 138 -19.52 14.36 2.03
CA SER A 138 -20.56 13.65 2.80
C SER A 138 -20.69 14.13 4.26
N ILE A 139 -19.72 14.90 4.77
CA ILE A 139 -19.75 15.49 6.11
C ILE A 139 -20.14 16.97 5.98
N ASP A 140 -21.32 17.35 6.48
CA ASP A 140 -21.72 18.75 6.54
C ASP A 140 -20.89 19.49 7.59
N LYS A 141 -20.00 20.38 7.13
CA LYS A 141 -19.09 21.18 7.97
C LYS A 141 -19.83 22.07 8.98
N LEU A 142 -21.12 22.35 8.80
CA LEU A 142 -21.91 23.19 9.71
C LEU A 142 -22.45 22.42 10.92
N THR A 143 -22.59 21.08 10.84
CA THR A 143 -23.32 20.31 11.86
C THR A 143 -22.59 19.06 12.35
N GLN A 144 -21.47 18.66 11.73
CA GLN A 144 -20.80 17.36 11.97
C GLN A 144 -21.74 16.14 11.85
N ALA A 145 -22.90 16.29 11.21
CA ALA A 145 -23.81 15.20 10.92
C ALA A 145 -23.47 14.61 9.54
N TYR A 146 -23.55 13.29 9.41
CA TYR A 146 -23.50 12.62 8.11
C TYR A 146 -24.67 13.10 7.23
N ASN A 147 -24.37 13.58 6.02
CA ASN A 147 -25.41 13.90 5.06
C ASN A 147 -26.16 12.61 4.70
N ARG A 148 -27.47 12.59 5.01
CA ARG A 148 -28.38 11.50 4.64
C ARG A 148 -28.62 11.47 3.13
N GLN A 149 -27.64 11.21 2.30
CA GLN A 149 -27.86 10.80 0.91
C GLN A 149 -26.71 9.91 0.44
N TYR A 150 -26.89 8.61 0.67
CA TYR A 150 -26.22 7.47 0.01
C TYR A 150 -24.71 7.32 0.21
#